data_AF-A0A929CEG6-F1
#
_entry.id   AF-A0A929CEG6-F1
#
_cell.length_a   1.000
_cell.length_b   1.000
_cell.length_c   1.000
_cell.angle_alpha   90.00
_cell.angle_beta   90.00
_cell.angle_gamma   90.00
#
_symmetry.space_group_name_H-M   'P 1'
#
loop_
_entity.id
_entity.type
_entity.pdbx_description
1 polymer ?
#
loop_
_entity_poly.entity_id
_entity_poly.type
_entity_poly.pdbx_seq_one_letter_code
_entity_poly.pdbx_strand_id
1 'polypeptide(L)'
;MSDSINKEKRNIWQKTGLASAILIVFSFPLYLIINHFPGLEEPSALYGQPYFTGGESCIECHQIEYDLWKASDHDLAMAHASDETVLGDFNDATFEFDGEVHRFYKREDRFFVWTSGPDGEMGEFEITYTFGYRPLQQYLVPFEG
;
A
#
# COMPACT_ATOMS: atom_id res chain seq x y z
N MET A 1 -51.21 14.55 40.36
CA MET A 1 -51.02 15.16 39.02
C MET A 1 -49.55 15.12 38.57
N SER A 2 -48.56 15.41 39.43
CA SER A 2 -47.13 15.37 39.07
C SER A 2 -46.60 13.96 38.74
N ASP A 3 -46.99 12.94 39.53
CA ASP A 3 -46.47 11.57 39.36
C ASP A 3 -46.94 10.87 38.09
N SER A 4 -48.15 11.18 37.60
CA SER A 4 -48.68 10.65 36.35
C SER A 4 -47.92 11.21 35.15
N ILE A 5 -47.58 12.50 35.17
CA ILE A 5 -46.79 13.18 34.13
C ILE A 5 -45.35 12.62 34.09
N ASN A 6 -44.74 12.38 35.25
CA ASN A 6 -43.40 11.81 35.33
C ASN A 6 -43.35 10.35 34.86
N LYS A 7 -44.39 9.56 35.15
CA LYS A 7 -44.53 8.18 34.67
C LYS A 7 -44.69 8.13 33.15
N GLU A 8 -45.50 9.03 32.59
CA GLU A 8 -45.71 9.13 31.14
C GLU A 8 -44.42 9.53 30.41
N LYS A 9 -43.72 10.55 30.90
CA LYS A 9 -42.41 10.97 30.36
C LYS A 9 -41.39 9.83 30.41
N ARG A 10 -41.30 9.09 31.53
CA ARG A 10 -40.40 7.95 31.67
C ARG A 10 -40.73 6.82 30.69
N ASN A 11 -42.02 6.54 30.48
CA ASN A 11 -42.46 5.54 29.50
C ASN A 11 -42.11 5.94 28.06
N ILE A 12 -42.16 7.25 27.75
CA ILE A 12 -41.72 7.77 26.44
C ILE A 12 -40.22 7.52 26.27
N TRP A 13 -39.37 7.96 27.20
CA TRP A 13 -37.91 7.78 27.10
C TRP A 13 -37.50 6.31 27.01
N GLN A 14 -38.18 5.41 27.73
CA GLN A 14 -37.95 3.98 27.66
C GLN A 14 -38.29 3.40 26.28
N LYS A 15 -39.42 3.82 25.69
CA LYS A 15 -39.82 3.40 24.34
C LYS A 15 -38.86 3.95 23.28
N THR A 16 -38.46 5.21 23.38
CA THR A 16 -37.52 5.82 22.45
C THR A 16 -36.14 5.16 22.55
N GLY A 17 -35.65 4.89 23.76
CA GLY A 17 -34.38 4.20 23.98
C GLY A 17 -34.38 2.77 23.43
N LEU A 18 -35.47 2.01 23.64
CA LEU A 18 -35.61 0.65 23.10
C LEU A 18 -35.65 0.66 21.57
N ALA A 19 -36.39 1.59 20.96
CA ALA A 19 -36.46 1.74 19.51
C ALA A 19 -35.10 2.07 18.89
N SER A 20 -34.34 2.98 19.50
CA SER A 20 -32.98 3.33 19.05
C SER A 20 -32.01 2.16 19.19
N ALA A 21 -32.08 1.40 20.30
CA ALA A 21 -31.23 0.23 20.49
C ALA A 21 -31.51 -0.86 19.44
N ILE A 22 -32.79 -1.09 19.12
CA ILE A 22 -33.21 -1.99 18.04
C ILE A 22 -32.63 -1.51 16.70
N LEU A 23 -32.79 -0.23 16.36
CA LEU A 23 -32.24 0.31 15.11
C LEU A 23 -30.72 0.13 15.00
N ILE A 24 -29.97 0.35 16.08
CA ILE A 24 -28.51 0.17 16.10
C ILE A 24 -28.13 -1.31 15.95
N VAL A 25 -28.82 -2.21 16.65
CA VAL A 25 -28.51 -3.65 16.61
C VAL A 25 -28.86 -4.25 15.25
N PHE A 26 -29.95 -3.81 14.61
CA PHE A 26 -30.38 -4.33 13.32
C PHE A 26 -29.75 -3.63 12.12
N SER A 27 -29.14 -2.44 12.28
CA SER A 27 -28.50 -1.73 11.16
C SER A 27 -27.30 -2.50 10.61
N PHE A 28 -26.50 -3.15 11.45
CA PHE A 28 -25.33 -3.92 11.02
C PHE A 28 -25.72 -5.23 10.30
N PRO A 29 -26.62 -6.09 10.82
CA PRO A 29 -27.16 -7.22 10.07
C PRO A 29 -27.87 -6.81 8.78
N LEU A 30 -28.65 -5.73 8.80
CA LEU A 30 -29.31 -5.21 7.60
C LEU A 30 -28.29 -4.74 6.56
N TYR A 31 -27.23 -4.04 6.98
CA TYR A 31 -26.11 -3.65 6.13
C TYR A 31 -25.43 -4.88 5.53
N LEU A 32 -25.17 -5.93 6.32
CA LEU A 32 -24.59 -7.16 5.80
C LEU A 32 -25.53 -7.88 4.83
N ILE A 33 -26.83 -7.95 5.10
CA ILE A 33 -27.81 -8.56 4.19
C ILE A 33 -27.88 -7.80 2.87
N ILE A 34 -27.93 -6.46 2.91
CA ILE A 34 -27.98 -5.63 1.69
C ILE A 34 -26.70 -5.81 0.86
N ASN A 35 -25.53 -5.90 1.50
CA ASN A 35 -24.25 -5.99 0.80
C ASN A 35 -23.78 -7.42 0.51
N HIS A 36 -24.42 -8.45 1.06
CA HIS A 36 -24.03 -9.86 0.90
C HIS A 36 -25.08 -10.70 0.15
N PHE A 37 -26.24 -10.13 -0.24
CA PHE A 37 -27.12 -10.72 -1.25
C PHE A 37 -26.80 -10.11 -2.64
N PRO A 38 -26.03 -10.81 -3.50
CA PRO A 38 -25.65 -10.33 -4.82
C PRO A 38 -26.85 -10.53 -5.76
N GLY A 39 -27.87 -9.69 -5.64
CA GLY A 39 -29.04 -9.68 -6.52
C GLY A 39 -29.10 -8.45 -7.43
N LEU A 40 -28.22 -7.48 -7.20
CA LEU A 40 -28.10 -6.22 -7.94
C LEU A 40 -26.63 -6.04 -8.34
N GLU A 41 -26.05 -7.03 -9.01
CA GLU A 41 -24.82 -6.78 -9.74
C GLU A 41 -25.15 -5.75 -10.82
N GLU A 42 -24.66 -4.52 -10.64
CA GLU A 42 -24.54 -3.53 -11.70
C GLU A 42 -23.90 -4.23 -12.93
N PRO A 43 -24.32 -3.92 -14.17
CA PRO A 43 -23.77 -4.51 -15.38
C PRO A 43 -22.32 -4.02 -15.61
N SER A 44 -21.40 -4.39 -14.71
CA SER A 44 -19.95 -4.22 -14.83
C SER A 44 -19.36 -5.15 -15.90
N ALA A 45 -20.17 -6.04 -16.49
CA ALA A 45 -19.74 -6.97 -17.53
C ALA A 45 -19.70 -6.35 -18.95
N LEU A 46 -20.19 -5.11 -19.13
CA LEU A 46 -20.24 -4.46 -20.45
C LEU A 46 -18.93 -3.78 -20.86
N TYR A 47 -18.07 -3.45 -19.90
CA TYR A 47 -16.71 -3.00 -20.12
C TYR A 47 -15.77 -4.00 -19.45
N GLY A 48 -14.79 -4.51 -20.18
CA GLY A 48 -13.82 -5.47 -19.64
C GLY A 48 -13.19 -4.95 -18.35
N GLN A 49 -12.73 -5.87 -17.49
CA GLN A 49 -12.04 -5.49 -16.26
C GLN A 49 -10.89 -4.54 -16.57
N PRO A 50 -10.71 -3.45 -15.80
CA PRO A 50 -9.60 -2.54 -16.03
C PRO A 50 -8.28 -3.30 -15.94
N TYR A 51 -7.37 -3.02 -16.87
CA TYR A 51 -6.05 -3.61 -16.92
C TYR A 51 -5.00 -2.53 -17.20
N PHE A 52 -3.75 -2.81 -16.83
CA PHE A 52 -2.64 -1.90 -17.09
C PHE A 52 -2.20 -2.00 -18.54
N THR A 53 -2.30 -0.90 -19.29
CA THR A 53 -1.99 -0.84 -20.73
C THR A 53 -0.52 -0.51 -21.04
N GLY A 54 0.30 -0.21 -20.02
CA GLY A 54 1.65 0.30 -20.20
C GLY A 54 1.67 1.80 -20.55
N GLY A 55 2.74 2.49 -20.18
CA GLY A 55 2.91 3.92 -20.47
C GLY A 55 3.03 4.21 -21.96
N GLU A 56 3.52 3.24 -22.73
CA GLU A 56 3.71 3.29 -24.17
C GLU A 56 2.40 3.55 -24.91
N SER A 57 1.29 3.02 -24.39
CA SER A 57 -0.05 3.24 -24.96
C SER A 57 -0.51 4.70 -24.94
N CYS A 58 0.12 5.53 -24.11
CA CYS A 58 -0.24 6.93 -23.92
C CYS A 58 0.54 7.88 -24.84
N ILE A 59 1.69 7.45 -25.37
CA ILE A 59 2.72 8.35 -25.95
C ILE A 59 2.20 9.08 -27.19
N GLU A 60 1.50 8.39 -28.10
CA GLU A 60 1.04 8.97 -29.37
C GLU A 60 0.14 10.20 -29.17
N CYS A 61 -0.70 10.17 -28.14
CA CYS A 61 -1.61 11.28 -27.81
C CYS A 61 -0.99 12.27 -26.80
N HIS A 62 -0.07 11.82 -25.95
CA HIS A 62 0.48 12.58 -24.81
C HIS A 62 2.00 12.74 -24.91
N GLN A 63 2.50 13.14 -26.08
CA GLN A 63 3.95 13.27 -26.33
C GLN A 63 4.61 14.30 -25.40
N ILE A 64 3.95 15.44 -25.16
CA ILE A 64 4.49 16.51 -24.30
C ILE A 64 4.65 16.01 -22.86
N GLU A 65 3.63 15.35 -22.33
CA GLU A 65 3.69 14.78 -20.98
C GLU A 65 4.72 13.67 -20.89
N TYR A 66 4.81 12.81 -21.91
CA TYR A 66 5.84 11.78 -21.99
C TYR A 66 7.25 12.38 -21.97
N ASP A 67 7.51 13.41 -22.78
CA ASP A 67 8.82 14.06 -22.85
C ASP A 67 9.22 14.72 -21.53
N LEU A 68 8.24 15.29 -20.80
CA LEU A 68 8.45 15.86 -19.46
C LEU A 68 8.67 14.80 -18.38
N TRP A 69 7.98 13.66 -18.50
CA TRP A 69 8.10 12.55 -17.58
C TRP A 69 9.40 11.78 -17.78
N LYS A 70 9.85 11.60 -19.04
CA LYS A 70 11.03 10.81 -19.36
C LYS A 70 12.27 11.39 -18.69
N ALA A 71 13.08 10.52 -18.09
CA ALA A 71 14.25 10.87 -17.27
C ALA A 71 13.96 11.76 -16.05
N SER A 72 12.69 11.98 -15.70
CA SER A 72 12.33 12.57 -14.41
C SER A 72 12.58 11.58 -13.28
N ASP A 73 12.58 12.07 -12.03
CA ASP A 73 12.71 11.22 -10.84
C ASP A 73 11.59 10.18 -10.76
N HIS A 74 10.42 10.42 -11.37
CA HIS A 74 9.33 9.44 -11.43
C HIS A 74 9.58 8.33 -12.46
N ASP A 75 10.17 8.64 -13.63
CA ASP A 75 10.58 7.63 -14.61
C ASP A 75 11.71 6.76 -14.04
N LEU A 76 12.60 7.37 -13.25
CA LEU A 76 13.74 6.70 -12.61
C LEU A 76 13.41 6.08 -11.24
N ALA A 77 12.15 6.18 -10.78
CA ALA A 77 11.78 5.84 -9.40
C ALA A 77 11.86 4.34 -9.09
N MET A 78 11.85 3.48 -10.09
CA MET A 78 12.02 2.04 -9.88
C MET A 78 12.69 1.42 -11.09
N ALA A 79 13.79 0.71 -10.85
CA ALA A 79 14.51 -0.02 -11.89
C ALA A 79 15.09 -1.31 -11.32
N HIS A 80 15.38 -2.28 -12.19
CA HIS A 80 16.22 -3.41 -11.79
C HIS A 80 17.58 -2.90 -11.32
N ALA A 81 18.14 -3.52 -10.29
CA ALA A 81 19.48 -3.20 -9.81
C ALA A 81 20.53 -3.60 -10.86
N SER A 82 21.24 -2.62 -11.39
CA SER A 82 22.37 -2.78 -12.32
C SER A 82 23.42 -1.70 -12.06
N ASP A 83 24.56 -1.80 -12.71
CA ASP A 83 25.63 -0.79 -12.61
C ASP A 83 25.17 0.60 -13.07
N GLU A 84 24.18 0.67 -13.95
CA GLU A 84 23.63 1.92 -14.47
C GLU A 84 22.58 2.55 -13.53
N THR A 85 21.91 1.76 -12.69
CA THR A 85 20.74 2.20 -11.93
C THR A 85 21.01 2.33 -10.43
N VAL A 86 22.01 1.62 -9.91
CA VAL A 86 22.46 1.69 -8.51
C VAL A 86 23.37 2.90 -8.33
N LEU A 87 22.92 3.86 -7.52
CA LEU A 87 23.66 5.09 -7.23
C LEU A 87 24.55 4.99 -5.98
N GLY A 88 24.31 3.99 -5.13
CA GLY A 88 25.04 3.78 -3.88
C GLY A 88 26.38 3.07 -4.08
N ASP A 89 27.21 3.12 -3.04
CA ASP A 89 28.50 2.43 -3.03
C ASP A 89 28.33 0.95 -2.62
N PHE A 90 28.66 0.04 -3.53
CA PHE A 90 28.69 -1.41 -3.33
C PHE A 90 30.11 -1.97 -3.46
N ASN A 91 31.13 -1.15 -3.25
CA ASN A 91 32.53 -1.58 -3.19
C ASN A 91 32.94 -1.88 -1.74
N ASP A 92 32.23 -2.83 -1.11
CA ASP A 92 32.40 -3.22 0.30
C ASP A 92 32.15 -2.08 1.30
N ALA A 93 31.23 -1.16 0.97
CA ALA A 93 30.87 -0.05 1.85
C ALA A 93 30.20 -0.55 3.13
N THR A 94 30.61 0.01 4.28
CA THR A 94 30.06 -0.34 5.59
C THR A 94 29.54 0.87 6.34
N PHE A 95 28.47 0.70 7.11
CA PHE A 95 28.06 1.67 8.11
C PHE A 95 27.56 0.97 9.38
N GLU A 96 27.63 1.67 10.50
CA GLU A 96 27.12 1.19 11.79
C GLU A 96 25.79 1.89 12.10
N PHE A 97 24.78 1.10 12.44
CA PHE A 97 23.47 1.58 12.87
C PHE A 97 22.93 0.63 13.94
N ASP A 98 22.39 1.18 15.02
CA ASP A 98 21.86 0.41 16.16
C ASP A 98 22.86 -0.62 16.76
N GLY A 99 24.17 -0.34 16.66
CA GLY A 99 25.23 -1.25 17.12
C GLY A 99 25.51 -2.43 16.20
N GLU A 100 24.86 -2.50 15.03
CA GLU A 100 25.09 -3.48 13.98
C GLU A 100 25.90 -2.87 12.83
N VAL A 101 26.78 -3.68 12.23
CA VAL A 101 27.55 -3.28 11.04
C VAL A 101 26.86 -3.84 9.80
N HIS A 102 26.40 -2.93 8.95
CA HIS A 102 25.80 -3.26 7.67
C HIS A 102 26.84 -3.12 6.56
N ARG A 103 26.78 -3.99 5.55
CA ARG A 103 27.75 -4.00 4.44
C ARG A 103 27.06 -4.14 3.10
N PHE A 104 27.36 -3.24 2.17
CA PHE A 104 26.85 -3.25 0.80
C PHE A 104 27.96 -3.68 -0.14
N TYR A 105 27.71 -4.69 -0.96
CA TYR A 105 28.73 -5.26 -1.82
C TYR A 105 28.15 -5.86 -3.10
N LYS A 106 28.97 -5.90 -4.14
CA LYS A 106 28.66 -6.57 -5.40
C LYS A 106 29.35 -7.93 -5.45
N ARG A 107 28.64 -8.97 -5.92
CA ARG A 107 29.19 -10.29 -6.22
C ARG A 107 28.76 -10.68 -7.62
N GLU A 108 29.73 -10.84 -8.52
CA GLU A 108 29.50 -10.95 -9.97
C GLU A 108 28.73 -9.71 -10.45
N ASP A 109 27.58 -9.87 -11.12
CA ASP A 109 26.74 -8.77 -11.60
C ASP A 109 25.53 -8.49 -10.69
N ARG A 110 25.58 -8.94 -9.43
CA ARG A 110 24.48 -8.84 -8.47
C ARG A 110 24.86 -8.04 -7.24
N PHE A 111 23.89 -7.33 -6.68
CA PHE A 111 24.03 -6.43 -5.55
C PHE A 111 23.52 -7.10 -4.28
N PHE A 112 24.25 -6.96 -3.18
CA PHE A 112 23.92 -7.58 -1.91
C PHE A 112 24.06 -6.60 -0.75
N VAL A 113 23.28 -6.84 0.29
CA VAL A 113 23.44 -6.22 1.60
C VAL A 113 23.56 -7.30 2.68
N TRP A 114 24.53 -7.14 3.56
CA TRP A 114 24.60 -7.84 4.84
C TRP A 114 23.93 -6.96 5.90
N THR A 115 22.79 -7.39 6.43
CA THR A 115 21.96 -6.61 7.37
C THR A 115 21.07 -7.54 8.21
N SER A 116 20.45 -7.03 9.27
CA SER A 116 19.42 -7.76 10.02
C SER A 116 18.16 -7.97 9.18
N GLY A 117 17.65 -9.20 9.17
CA GLY A 117 16.42 -9.60 8.50
C GLY A 117 15.16 -9.38 9.35
N PRO A 118 13.98 -9.82 8.87
CA PRO A 118 12.72 -9.70 9.62
C PRO A 118 12.68 -10.45 10.96
N ASP A 119 13.53 -11.46 11.13
CA ASP A 119 13.73 -12.23 12.36
C ASP A 119 14.74 -11.56 13.33
N GLY A 120 15.38 -10.47 12.91
CA GLY A 120 16.41 -9.77 13.65
C GLY A 120 17.80 -10.39 13.53
N GLU A 121 17.97 -11.45 12.75
CA GLU A 121 19.26 -12.11 12.55
C GLU A 121 19.99 -11.50 11.35
N MET A 122 21.32 -11.40 11.45
CA MET A 122 22.15 -10.90 10.34
C MET A 122 22.18 -11.92 9.20
N GLY A 123 21.94 -11.45 7.98
CA GLY A 123 21.94 -12.27 6.78
C GLY A 123 22.40 -11.51 5.54
N GLU A 124 22.71 -12.27 4.49
CA GLU A 124 22.95 -11.75 3.14
C GLU A 124 21.64 -11.71 2.37
N PHE A 125 21.36 -10.57 1.76
CA PHE A 125 20.14 -10.35 0.96
C PHE A 125 20.48 -9.78 -0.40
N GLU A 126 19.97 -10.41 -1.46
CA GLU A 126 20.10 -9.88 -2.82
C GLU A 126 19.19 -8.67 -3.01
N ILE A 127 19.75 -7.60 -3.55
CA ILE A 127 19.03 -6.40 -3.96
C ILE A 127 18.70 -6.54 -5.44
N THR A 128 17.42 -6.60 -5.76
CA THR A 128 16.95 -6.85 -7.14
C THR A 128 16.39 -5.62 -7.82
N TYR A 129 15.97 -4.61 -7.05
CA TYR A 129 15.47 -3.34 -7.56
C TYR A 129 15.97 -2.15 -6.74
N THR A 130 16.07 -1.00 -7.40
CA THR A 130 16.16 0.31 -6.77
C THR A 130 14.75 0.89 -6.60
N PHE A 131 14.58 1.77 -5.60
CA PHE A 131 13.35 2.50 -5.37
C PHE A 131 13.63 3.94 -4.95
N GLY A 132 13.02 4.92 -5.61
CA GLY A 132 13.40 6.32 -5.53
C GLY A 132 14.65 6.64 -6.36
N TYR A 133 14.97 7.94 -6.45
CA TYR A 133 16.12 8.44 -7.20
C TYR A 133 16.82 9.57 -6.45
N ARG A 134 16.15 10.71 -6.24
CA ARG A 134 16.67 11.83 -5.44
C ARG A 134 15.65 12.33 -4.43
N PRO A 135 16.09 12.84 -3.26
CA PRO A 135 17.47 12.86 -2.77
C PRO A 135 17.93 11.50 -2.20
N LEU A 136 17.06 10.50 -2.19
CA LEU A 136 17.28 9.18 -1.62
C LEU A 136 16.93 8.11 -2.65
N GLN A 137 17.82 7.13 -2.80
CA GLN A 137 17.54 5.87 -3.45
C GLN A 137 17.60 4.76 -2.40
N GLN A 138 16.55 3.96 -2.37
CA GLN A 138 16.38 2.79 -1.52
C GLN A 138 16.59 1.52 -2.35
N TYR A 139 16.79 0.40 -1.68
CA TYR A 139 17.06 -0.90 -2.30
C TYR A 139 16.03 -1.92 -1.83
N LEU A 140 15.44 -2.64 -2.78
CA LEU A 140 14.42 -3.63 -2.50
C LEU A 140 15.02 -5.04 -2.50
N VAL A 141 14.82 -5.71 -1.37
CA VAL A 141 15.13 -7.13 -1.17
C VAL A 141 13.84 -7.92 -1.41
N PRO A 142 13.84 -8.95 -2.28
CA PRO A 142 12.68 -9.80 -2.47
C PRO A 142 12.50 -10.72 -1.24
N PHE A 143 11.25 -10.90 -0.82
CA PHE A 143 10.85 -11.90 0.18
C PHE A 143 10.03 -13.00 -0.50
N GLU A 144 10.13 -14.23 0.00
CA GLU A 144 9.15 -15.26 -0.33
C GLU A 144 7.80 -14.86 0.30
N GLY A 145 6.77 -14.74 -0.53
CA GLY A 145 5.40 -14.35 -0.13
C GLY A 145 4.47 -15.54 0.04
#